data_AF-A0A7C2VQL3-F1
#
_entry.id   AF-A0A7C2VQL3-F1
#
_cell.length_a   1.000
_cell.length_b   1.000
_cell.length_c   1.000
_cell.angle_alpha   90.00
_cell.angle_beta   90.00
_cell.angle_gamma   90.00
#
_symmetry.space_group_name_H-M   'P 1'
#
loop_
_entity.id
_entity.type
_entity.pdbx_description
1 polymer ?
#
loop_
_entity_poly.entity_id
_entity_poly.type
_entity_poly.pdbx_seq_one_letter_code
_entity_poly.pdbx_strand_id
1 'polypeptide(L)'
;TSLSILACFAVGPFAVLVLAKIPLRFAFKHILLICPFVLVLALSCPLYDKTPFTVAFGPFFRQISTGWMRCFVILGKFIVTMLALIALISTTRFSDLLTGLQRLGLPKLLVIQLGFLYRYIFILIDRVHHILRARAGRKLRNLGFAAELKVAAAMLGSLLVRSIDTAERVSIAMQARGFDGNWRSVSKLQTRRSDLLFVLTAAIFILVLYFFVRPSLQ
;
A
#
# COMPACT_ATOMS: atom_id res chain seq x y z
N THR A 1 0.85 29.30 2.91
CA THR A 1 -0.51 28.73 3.03
C THR A 1 -0.52 27.22 2.79
N SER A 2 0.02 26.71 1.67
CA SER A 2 0.03 25.26 1.36
C SER A 2 0.83 24.38 2.34
N LEU A 3 1.91 24.92 2.94
CA LEU A 3 2.75 24.20 3.91
C LEU A 3 2.03 23.97 5.25
N SER A 4 1.19 24.92 5.67
CA SER A 4 0.42 24.87 6.91
C SER A 4 -0.72 23.83 6.83
N ILE A 5 -1.37 23.73 5.67
CA ILE A 5 -2.38 22.72 5.37
C ILE A 5 -1.75 21.32 5.41
N LEU A 6 -0.54 21.18 4.87
CA LEU A 6 0.21 19.94 4.86
C LEU A 6 0.61 19.48 6.27
N ALA A 7 1.05 20.42 7.12
CA ALA A 7 1.35 20.14 8.52
C ALA A 7 0.10 19.62 9.25
N CYS A 8 -1.08 20.19 8.99
CA CYS A 8 -2.35 19.70 9.56
C CYS A 8 -2.69 18.29 9.07
N PHE A 9 -2.50 18.00 7.78
CA PHE A 9 -2.71 16.65 7.23
C PHE A 9 -1.77 15.60 7.82
N ALA A 10 -0.56 15.99 8.26
CA ALA A 10 0.41 15.10 8.87
C ALA A 10 0.05 14.67 10.30
N VAL A 11 -0.67 15.50 11.06
CA VAL A 11 -1.00 15.22 12.47
C VAL A 11 -1.84 13.94 12.63
N GLY A 12 -2.82 13.72 11.76
CA GLY A 12 -3.72 12.55 11.83
C GLY A 12 -2.99 11.21 11.72
N PRO A 13 -2.33 10.90 10.60
CA PRO A 13 -1.63 9.63 10.45
C PRO A 13 -0.45 9.49 11.41
N PHE A 14 0.16 10.60 11.85
CA PHE A 14 1.20 10.56 12.88
C PHE A 14 0.63 10.19 14.26
N ALA A 15 -0.52 10.74 14.64
CA ALA A 15 -1.24 10.37 15.86
C ALA A 15 -1.66 8.89 15.81
N VAL A 16 -2.18 8.41 14.68
CA VAL A 16 -2.53 6.99 14.49
C VAL A 16 -1.28 6.11 14.62
N LEU A 17 -0.14 6.52 14.07
CA LEU A 17 1.12 5.77 14.19
C LEU A 17 1.58 5.61 15.65
N VAL A 18 1.48 6.70 16.43
CA VAL A 18 1.88 6.76 17.84
C VAL A 18 0.91 5.96 18.71
N LEU A 19 -0.41 6.10 18.50
CA LEU A 19 -1.43 5.31 19.20
C LEU A 19 -1.34 3.82 18.86
N ALA A 20 -1.02 3.47 17.62
CA ALA A 20 -0.85 2.08 17.18
C ALA A 20 0.48 1.45 17.62
N LYS A 21 1.36 2.20 18.32
CA LYS A 21 2.70 1.76 18.76
C LYS A 21 3.52 1.12 17.64
N ILE A 22 3.39 1.62 16.42
CA ILE A 22 4.13 1.08 15.27
C ILE A 22 5.60 1.54 15.39
N PRO A 23 6.60 0.65 15.28
CA PRO A 23 7.99 1.05 15.35
C PRO A 23 8.31 2.00 14.19
N LEU A 24 8.66 3.25 14.52
CA LEU A 24 9.03 4.30 13.55
C LEU A 24 10.10 3.84 12.54
N ARG A 25 10.97 2.91 12.95
CA ARG A 25 12.00 2.29 12.09
C ARG A 25 11.40 1.56 10.87
N PHE A 26 10.21 0.98 11.00
CA PHE A 26 9.52 0.31 9.89
C PHE A 26 8.99 1.32 8.87
N ALA A 27 8.43 2.45 9.36
CA ALA A 27 7.95 3.53 8.51
C ALA A 27 9.08 4.19 7.71
N PHE A 28 10.20 4.50 8.38
CA PHE A 28 11.37 5.11 7.73
C PHE A 28 11.96 4.23 6.62
N LYS A 29 12.06 2.90 6.82
CA LYS A 29 12.58 2.00 5.77
C LYS A 29 11.71 1.99 4.51
N HIS A 30 10.39 1.98 4.67
CA HIS A 30 9.46 2.00 3.54
C HIS A 30 9.48 3.36 2.84
N ILE A 31 9.47 4.45 3.60
CA ILE A 31 9.59 5.80 3.03
C ILE A 31 10.90 5.93 2.24
N LEU A 32 12.02 5.43 2.78
CA LEU A 32 13.33 5.48 2.11
C LEU A 32 13.36 4.68 0.79
N LEU A 33 12.65 3.55 0.73
CA LEU A 33 12.61 2.70 -0.46
C LEU A 33 11.86 3.35 -1.64
N ILE A 34 10.77 4.09 -1.37
CA ILE A 34 9.99 4.80 -2.41
C ILE A 34 10.49 6.25 -2.63
N CYS A 35 11.25 6.81 -1.69
CA CYS A 35 11.85 8.14 -1.76
C CYS A 35 12.51 8.48 -3.11
N PRO A 36 13.37 7.65 -3.73
CA PRO A 36 14.07 8.04 -4.96
C PRO A 36 13.11 8.37 -6.12
N PHE A 37 11.99 7.66 -6.25
CA PHE A 37 11.02 7.92 -7.32
C PHE A 37 10.30 9.27 -7.11
N VAL A 38 9.87 9.53 -5.88
CA VAL A 38 9.17 10.79 -5.54
C VAL A 38 10.13 11.96 -5.56
N LEU A 39 11.39 11.76 -5.18
CA LEU A 39 12.43 12.77 -5.22
C LEU A 39 12.69 13.19 -6.68
N VAL A 40 12.77 12.25 -7.62
CA VAL A 40 12.87 12.57 -9.06
C VAL A 40 11.66 13.40 -9.54
N LEU A 41 10.43 13.00 -9.18
CA LEU A 41 9.22 13.76 -9.53
C LEU A 41 9.21 15.16 -8.91
N ALA A 42 9.57 15.27 -7.63
CA ALA A 42 9.58 16.52 -6.89
C ALA A 42 10.68 17.47 -7.39
N LEU A 43 11.85 16.93 -7.80
CA LEU A 43 12.97 17.70 -8.35
C LEU A 43 12.72 18.10 -9.83
N SER A 44 11.87 17.36 -10.54
CA SER A 44 11.39 17.73 -11.88
C SER A 44 10.43 18.93 -11.86
N CYS A 45 9.70 19.14 -10.76
CA CYS A 45 8.72 20.23 -10.64
C CYS A 45 9.35 21.65 -10.72
N PRO A 46 10.48 21.96 -10.05
CA PRO A 46 11.24 23.19 -10.28
C PRO A 46 11.80 23.37 -11.70
N LEU A 47 12.00 22.28 -12.44
CA LEU A 47 12.58 22.32 -13.79
C LEU A 47 11.52 22.60 -14.88
N TYR A 48 10.28 22.16 -14.65
CA TYR A 48 9.16 22.32 -15.61
C TYR A 48 8.39 23.64 -15.46
N ASP A 49 8.21 24.16 -14.25
CA ASP A 49 7.48 25.43 -14.01
C ASP A 49 8.44 26.61 -13.84
N LYS A 50 8.59 27.43 -14.90
CA LYS A 50 9.31 28.73 -14.87
C LYS A 50 8.35 29.92 -14.95
N THR A 51 7.18 29.88 -14.33
CA THR A 51 6.31 31.08 -14.24
C THR A 51 6.64 31.85 -12.96
N PRO A 52 7.36 33.00 -13.05
CA PRO A 52 7.67 33.80 -11.87
C PRO A 52 6.40 34.44 -11.32
N PHE A 53 6.10 34.22 -10.04
CA PHE A 53 5.14 35.04 -9.31
C PHE A 53 5.96 36.00 -8.44
N THR A 54 5.89 37.29 -8.74
CA THR A 54 6.57 38.35 -8.01
C THR A 54 5.81 38.65 -6.72
N VAL A 55 6.31 38.17 -5.59
CA VAL A 55 5.84 38.62 -4.27
C VAL A 55 6.73 39.78 -3.85
N ALA A 56 6.21 41.01 -3.94
CA ALA A 56 6.93 42.20 -3.50
C ALA A 56 6.78 42.37 -1.98
N PHE A 57 7.87 42.19 -1.24
CA PHE A 57 7.98 42.56 0.18
C PHE A 57 9.12 43.57 0.33
N GLY A 58 8.85 44.84 -0.01
CA GLY A 58 9.81 45.92 0.14
C GLY A 58 11.16 45.69 -0.59
N PRO A 59 12.25 46.36 -0.17
CA PRO A 59 13.49 46.50 -0.95
C PRO A 59 14.36 45.24 -1.10
N PHE A 60 13.88 44.06 -0.67
CA PHE A 60 14.58 42.78 -0.86
C PHE A 60 13.89 41.94 -1.95
N PHE A 61 14.28 42.16 -3.21
CA PHE A 61 13.84 41.33 -4.33
C PHE A 61 14.57 39.98 -4.30
N ARG A 62 13.99 38.97 -3.65
CA ARG A 62 14.47 37.58 -3.73
C ARG A 62 13.43 36.74 -4.47
N GLN A 63 13.75 36.38 -5.71
CA GLN A 63 12.93 35.48 -6.53
C GLN A 63 12.95 34.07 -5.94
N ILE A 64 12.03 33.76 -5.04
CA ILE A 64 11.81 32.38 -4.58
C ILE A 64 10.87 31.71 -5.58
N SER A 65 11.42 30.77 -6.34
CA SER A 65 10.68 30.00 -7.34
C SER A 65 9.54 29.21 -6.69
N THR A 66 8.32 29.41 -7.20
CA THR A 66 7.11 28.63 -6.89
C THR A 66 7.32 27.12 -7.06
N GLY A 67 8.32 26.71 -7.85
CA GLY A 67 8.72 25.32 -8.04
C GLY A 67 9.24 24.62 -6.77
N TRP A 68 9.97 25.33 -5.90
CA TRP A 68 10.46 24.74 -4.64
C TRP A 68 9.34 24.50 -3.63
N MET A 69 8.37 25.42 -3.55
CA MET A 69 7.22 25.26 -2.67
C MET A 69 6.32 24.10 -3.12
N ARG A 70 6.12 23.91 -4.44
CA ARG A 70 5.39 22.75 -4.99
C ARG A 70 6.13 21.44 -4.70
N CYS A 71 7.45 21.40 -4.83
CA CYS A 71 8.29 20.27 -4.46
C CYS A 71 8.08 19.83 -3.00
N PHE A 72 8.16 20.77 -2.04
CA PHE A 72 7.92 20.47 -0.62
C PHE A 72 6.49 19.99 -0.34
N VAL A 73 5.49 20.53 -1.02
CA VAL A 73 4.10 20.08 -0.87
C VAL A 73 3.92 18.66 -1.39
N ILE A 74 4.52 18.30 -2.53
CA ILE A 74 4.45 16.94 -3.10
C ILE A 74 5.14 15.94 -2.17
N LEU A 75 6.35 16.25 -1.70
CA LEU A 75 7.09 15.43 -0.74
C LEU A 75 6.29 15.24 0.56
N GLY A 76 5.69 16.33 1.04
CA GLY A 76 4.82 16.31 2.20
C GLY A 76 3.62 15.38 2.04
N LYS A 77 2.88 15.50 0.94
CA LYS A 77 1.68 14.69 0.66
C LYS A 77 2.08 13.22 0.58
N PHE A 78 3.20 12.95 -0.06
CA PHE A 78 3.76 11.61 -0.14
C PHE A 78 4.03 11.01 1.24
N ILE A 79 4.73 11.74 2.13
CA ILE A 79 5.03 11.27 3.48
C ILE A 79 3.73 10.98 4.26
N VAL A 80 2.76 11.90 4.21
CA VAL A 80 1.47 11.74 4.91
C VAL A 80 0.69 10.52 4.40
N THR A 81 0.58 10.36 3.09
CA THR A 81 -0.14 9.22 2.48
C THR A 81 0.54 7.89 2.80
N MET A 82 1.88 7.83 2.80
CA MET A 82 2.62 6.64 3.18
C MET A 82 2.46 6.30 4.66
N LEU A 83 2.50 7.28 5.54
CA LEU A 83 2.24 7.07 6.97
C LEU A 83 0.84 6.47 7.19
N ALA A 84 -0.18 7.02 6.52
CA ALA A 84 -1.55 6.51 6.59
C ALA A 84 -1.66 5.07 6.07
N LEU A 85 -1.02 4.77 4.93
CA LEU A 85 -1.01 3.44 4.33
C LEU A 85 -0.33 2.41 5.24
N ILE A 86 0.84 2.74 5.81
CA ILE A 86 1.57 1.87 6.72
C ILE A 86 0.77 1.63 8.00
N ALA A 87 0.11 2.65 8.53
CA ALA A 87 -0.78 2.51 9.67
C ALA A 87 -1.89 1.50 9.37
N LEU A 88 -2.55 1.62 8.20
CA LEU A 88 -3.63 0.72 7.81
C LEU A 88 -3.17 -0.74 7.68
N ILE A 89 -2.08 -0.97 6.94
CA ILE A 89 -1.52 -2.31 6.70
C ILE A 89 -1.06 -2.97 8.01
N SER A 90 -0.53 -2.18 8.95
CA SER A 90 -0.02 -2.70 10.22
C SER A 90 -1.11 -3.01 11.25
N THR A 91 -2.22 -2.27 11.21
CA THR A 91 -3.30 -2.38 12.20
C THR A 91 -4.41 -3.32 11.77
N THR A 92 -4.61 -3.52 10.46
CA THR A 92 -5.76 -4.27 9.93
C THR A 92 -5.33 -5.56 9.26
N ARG A 93 -5.94 -6.69 9.64
CA ARG A 93 -5.72 -7.98 8.96
C ARG A 93 -6.37 -7.98 7.59
N PHE A 94 -5.76 -8.68 6.63
CA PHE A 94 -6.29 -8.77 5.26
C PHE A 94 -7.71 -9.39 5.20
N SER A 95 -8.01 -10.35 6.07
CA SER A 95 -9.36 -10.94 6.19
C SER A 95 -10.43 -9.89 6.56
N ASP A 96 -10.06 -8.94 7.41
CA ASP A 96 -10.98 -7.92 7.91
C ASP A 96 -11.17 -6.84 6.84
N LEU A 97 -10.11 -6.50 6.08
CA LEU A 97 -10.19 -5.65 4.89
C LEU A 97 -11.14 -6.22 3.83
N LEU A 98 -11.04 -7.53 3.52
CA LEU A 98 -11.93 -8.19 2.57
C LEU A 98 -13.40 -8.13 2.99
N THR A 99 -13.66 -8.33 4.28
CA THR A 99 -15.03 -8.28 4.80
C THR A 99 -15.56 -6.83 4.81
N GLY A 100 -14.70 -5.85 5.07
CA GLY A 100 -15.03 -4.43 4.88
C GLY A 100 -15.39 -4.09 3.44
N LEU A 101 -14.58 -4.56 2.47
CA LEU A 101 -14.86 -4.42 1.04
C LEU A 101 -16.19 -5.08 0.64
N GLN A 102 -16.49 -6.26 1.18
CA GLN A 102 -17.77 -6.92 0.95
C GLN A 102 -18.96 -6.08 1.43
N ARG A 103 -18.84 -5.41 2.58
CA ARG A 103 -19.88 -4.50 3.11
C ARG A 103 -20.00 -3.20 2.29
N LEU A 104 -18.93 -2.76 1.64
CA LEU A 104 -18.93 -1.61 0.73
C LEU A 104 -19.59 -1.89 -0.63
N GLY A 105 -20.14 -3.09 -0.84
CA GLY A 105 -20.88 -3.46 -2.05
C GLY A 105 -20.05 -4.21 -3.09
N LEU A 106 -18.82 -4.62 -2.76
CA LEU A 106 -17.96 -5.37 -3.68
C LEU A 106 -18.56 -6.78 -3.93
N PRO A 107 -18.69 -7.23 -5.19
CA PRO A 107 -19.37 -8.48 -5.50
C PRO A 107 -18.65 -9.68 -4.87
N LYS A 108 -19.44 -10.62 -4.33
CA LYS A 108 -18.95 -11.77 -3.57
C LYS A 108 -17.88 -12.57 -4.32
N LEU A 109 -18.02 -12.70 -5.64
CA LEU A 109 -17.06 -13.42 -6.49
C LEU A 109 -15.64 -12.83 -6.37
N LEU A 110 -15.50 -11.51 -6.37
CA LEU A 110 -14.18 -10.85 -6.27
C LEU A 110 -13.58 -11.02 -4.87
N VAL A 111 -14.41 -10.94 -3.81
CA VAL A 111 -13.96 -11.16 -2.43
C VAL A 111 -13.41 -12.58 -2.27
N ILE A 112 -14.08 -13.57 -2.86
CA ILE A 112 -13.65 -14.97 -2.88
C ILE A 112 -12.32 -15.13 -3.61
N GLN A 113 -12.22 -14.57 -4.83
CA GLN A 113 -10.99 -14.62 -5.63
C GLN A 113 -9.80 -14.01 -4.89
N LEU A 114 -9.99 -12.83 -4.28
CA LEU A 114 -8.95 -12.16 -3.49
C LEU A 114 -8.56 -12.96 -2.25
N GLY A 115 -9.53 -13.57 -1.56
CA GLY A 115 -9.28 -14.44 -0.41
C GLY A 115 -8.45 -15.67 -0.78
N PHE A 116 -8.77 -16.31 -1.92
CA PHE A 116 -7.96 -17.39 -2.45
C PHE A 116 -6.57 -16.94 -2.85
N LEU A 117 -6.44 -15.82 -3.57
CA LEU A 117 -5.15 -15.26 -3.96
C LEU A 117 -4.26 -15.04 -2.74
N TYR A 118 -4.78 -14.41 -1.68
CA TYR A 118 -4.03 -14.17 -0.45
C TYR A 118 -3.65 -15.47 0.28
N ARG A 119 -4.53 -16.47 0.34
CA ARG A 119 -4.17 -17.76 0.95
C ARG A 119 -3.11 -18.51 0.14
N TYR A 120 -3.26 -18.53 -1.17
CA TYR A 120 -2.40 -19.32 -2.06
C TYR A 120 -1.07 -18.65 -2.39
N ILE A 121 -0.93 -17.32 -2.26
CA ILE A 121 0.36 -16.65 -2.50
C ILE A 121 1.44 -17.16 -1.52
N PHE A 122 1.10 -17.34 -0.23
CA PHE A 122 2.04 -17.89 0.75
C PHE A 122 2.42 -19.34 0.43
N ILE A 123 1.42 -20.16 0.07
CA ILE A 123 1.65 -21.56 -0.34
C ILE A 123 2.53 -21.61 -1.60
N LEU A 124 2.35 -20.69 -2.54
CA LEU A 124 3.13 -20.62 -3.78
C LEU A 124 4.57 -20.19 -3.48
N ILE A 125 4.76 -19.21 -2.60
CA ILE A 125 6.08 -18.75 -2.14
C ILE A 125 6.86 -19.91 -1.51
N ASP A 126 6.23 -20.71 -0.64
CA ASP A 126 6.87 -21.88 -0.04
C ASP A 126 7.30 -22.91 -1.10
N ARG A 127 6.44 -23.18 -2.09
CA ARG A 127 6.77 -24.08 -3.21
C ARG A 127 7.95 -23.56 -4.02
N VAL A 128 7.98 -22.25 -4.30
CA VAL A 128 9.11 -21.61 -4.99
C VAL A 128 10.40 -21.77 -4.17
N HIS A 129 10.36 -21.53 -2.86
CA HIS A 129 11.52 -21.74 -1.99
C HIS A 129 12.00 -23.19 -2.00
N HIS A 130 11.09 -24.16 -1.98
CA HIS A 130 11.45 -25.58 -2.11
C HIS A 130 12.13 -25.90 -3.44
N ILE A 131 11.59 -25.40 -4.55
CA ILE A 131 12.18 -25.58 -5.89
C ILE A 131 13.57 -24.94 -5.95
N LEU A 132 13.73 -23.72 -5.42
CA LEU A 132 15.01 -23.02 -5.38
C LEU A 132 16.05 -23.75 -4.53
N ARG A 133 15.66 -24.29 -3.37
CA ARG A 133 16.55 -25.11 -2.52
C ARG A 133 16.97 -26.41 -3.21
N ALA A 134 16.03 -27.12 -3.84
CA ALA A 134 16.34 -28.32 -4.61
C ALA A 134 17.28 -28.02 -5.79
N ARG A 135 17.09 -26.87 -6.45
CA ARG A 135 18.00 -26.38 -7.49
C ARG A 135 19.39 -26.09 -6.92
N ALA A 136 19.48 -25.41 -5.79
CA ALA A 136 20.75 -25.11 -5.13
C ALA A 136 21.54 -26.38 -4.81
N GLY A 137 20.88 -27.44 -4.33
CA GLY A 137 21.52 -28.74 -4.07
C GLY A 137 21.98 -29.50 -5.32
N ARG A 138 21.38 -29.25 -6.49
CA ARG A 138 21.79 -29.87 -7.77
C ARG A 138 22.82 -29.04 -8.55
N LYS A 139 23.09 -27.81 -8.13
CA LYS A 139 23.97 -26.89 -8.86
C LYS A 139 25.43 -27.21 -8.52
N LEU A 140 26.07 -28.03 -9.37
CA LEU A 140 27.50 -28.38 -9.24
C LEU A 140 28.44 -27.33 -9.85
N ARG A 141 27.96 -26.48 -10.78
CA ARG A 141 28.74 -25.43 -11.45
C ARG A 141 27.84 -24.24 -11.86
N ASN A 142 28.40 -23.03 -11.96
CA ASN A 142 27.68 -21.88 -12.51
C ASN A 142 27.38 -22.11 -13.99
N LEU A 143 26.08 -22.13 -14.34
CA LEU A 143 25.65 -22.17 -15.73
C LEU A 143 25.74 -20.75 -16.31
N GLY A 144 26.02 -20.64 -17.62
CA GLY A 144 25.94 -19.35 -18.32
C GLY A 144 24.53 -18.77 -18.32
N PHE A 145 24.40 -17.46 -18.56
CA PHE A 145 23.12 -16.72 -18.45
C PHE A 145 21.96 -17.38 -19.22
N ALA A 146 22.21 -17.83 -20.45
CA ALA A 146 21.20 -18.48 -21.28
C ALA A 146 20.67 -19.81 -20.68
N ALA A 147 21.56 -20.61 -20.09
CA ALA A 147 21.19 -21.88 -19.47
C ALA A 147 20.50 -21.65 -18.11
N GLU A 148 20.90 -20.64 -17.35
CA GLU A 148 20.20 -20.20 -16.13
C GLU A 148 18.76 -19.77 -16.43
N LEU A 149 18.55 -19.02 -17.53
CA LEU A 149 17.22 -18.60 -17.97
C LEU A 149 16.35 -19.79 -18.40
N LYS A 150 16.92 -20.76 -19.13
CA LYS A 150 16.19 -21.98 -19.53
C LYS A 150 15.72 -22.79 -18.33
N VAL A 151 16.55 -22.92 -17.30
CA VAL A 151 16.18 -23.59 -16.05
C VAL A 151 15.11 -22.80 -15.29
N ALA A 152 15.22 -21.48 -15.24
CA ALA A 152 14.19 -20.62 -14.65
C ALA A 152 12.83 -20.78 -15.36
N ALA A 153 12.82 -20.80 -16.68
CA ALA A 153 11.62 -21.04 -17.49
C ALA A 153 11.02 -22.44 -17.21
N ALA A 154 11.85 -23.48 -17.12
CA ALA A 154 11.38 -24.83 -16.79
C ALA A 154 10.77 -24.91 -15.38
N MET A 155 11.36 -24.22 -14.40
CA MET A 155 10.81 -24.14 -13.05
C MET A 155 9.45 -23.43 -13.03
N LEU A 156 9.33 -22.28 -13.71
CA LEU A 156 8.07 -21.56 -13.85
C LEU A 156 7.00 -22.39 -14.55
N GLY A 157 7.36 -23.09 -15.64
CA GLY A 157 6.44 -23.99 -16.34
C GLY A 157 5.93 -25.10 -15.42
N SER A 158 6.83 -25.75 -14.67
CA SER A 158 6.43 -26.79 -13.70
C SER A 158 5.54 -26.26 -12.57
N LEU A 159 5.76 -25.02 -12.14
CA LEU A 159 4.96 -24.36 -11.11
C LEU A 159 3.55 -24.05 -11.63
N LEU A 160 3.44 -23.59 -12.88
CA LEU A 160 2.18 -23.27 -13.54
C LEU A 160 1.30 -24.50 -13.74
N VAL A 161 1.87 -25.60 -14.25
CA VAL A 161 1.11 -26.86 -14.39
C VAL A 161 0.59 -27.32 -13.02
N ARG A 162 1.46 -27.31 -12.00
CA ARG A 162 1.07 -27.71 -10.64
C ARG A 162 0.03 -26.78 -10.01
N SER A 163 0.04 -25.48 -10.31
CA SER A 163 -0.95 -24.56 -9.77
C SER A 163 -2.32 -24.79 -10.40
N ILE A 164 -2.38 -25.09 -11.70
CA ILE A 164 -3.62 -25.47 -12.40
C ILE A 164 -4.20 -26.76 -11.81
N ASP A 165 -3.40 -27.83 -11.70
CA ASP A 165 -3.85 -29.09 -11.10
C ASP A 165 -4.34 -28.89 -9.65
N THR A 166 -3.69 -27.97 -8.92
CA THR A 166 -4.09 -27.66 -7.54
C THR A 166 -5.39 -26.89 -7.50
N ALA A 167 -5.62 -25.96 -8.43
CA ALA A 167 -6.89 -25.22 -8.53
C ALA A 167 -8.06 -26.16 -8.83
N GLU A 168 -7.86 -27.12 -9.74
CA GLU A 168 -8.87 -28.14 -10.07
C GLU A 168 -9.18 -29.03 -8.85
N ARG A 169 -8.14 -29.58 -8.20
CA ARG A 169 -8.33 -30.39 -6.98
C ARG A 169 -9.05 -29.64 -5.88
N VAL A 170 -8.76 -28.35 -5.70
CA VAL A 170 -9.42 -27.50 -4.71
C VAL A 170 -10.88 -27.27 -5.08
N SER A 171 -11.17 -27.00 -6.35
CA SER A 171 -12.54 -26.83 -6.85
C SER A 171 -13.39 -28.09 -6.58
N ILE A 172 -12.87 -29.26 -6.94
CA ILE A 172 -13.53 -30.56 -6.69
C ILE A 172 -13.76 -30.78 -5.19
N ALA A 173 -12.75 -30.53 -4.35
CA ALA A 173 -12.87 -30.67 -2.90
C ALA A 173 -13.89 -29.69 -2.29
N MET A 174 -14.02 -28.48 -2.85
CA MET A 174 -15.02 -27.52 -2.43
C MET A 174 -16.44 -27.96 -2.81
N GLN A 175 -16.62 -28.43 -4.05
CA GLN A 175 -17.91 -28.97 -4.51
C GLN A 175 -18.34 -30.17 -3.66
N ALA A 176 -17.43 -31.09 -3.36
CA ALA A 176 -17.69 -32.25 -2.50
C ALA A 176 -18.11 -31.87 -1.07
N ARG A 177 -17.69 -30.69 -0.57
CA ARG A 177 -18.08 -30.15 0.74
C ARG A 177 -19.38 -29.32 0.69
N GLY A 178 -20.06 -29.29 -0.45
CA GLY A 178 -21.31 -28.54 -0.63
C GLY A 178 -21.10 -27.03 -0.73
N PHE A 179 -20.03 -26.58 -1.38
CA PHE A 179 -19.77 -25.15 -1.57
C PHE A 179 -20.88 -24.48 -2.39
N ASP A 180 -21.59 -23.54 -1.76
CA ASP A 180 -22.75 -22.81 -2.27
C ASP A 180 -22.37 -21.49 -2.99
N GLY A 181 -21.10 -21.34 -3.37
CA GLY A 181 -20.60 -20.09 -3.95
C GLY A 181 -20.38 -18.97 -2.94
N ASN A 182 -20.59 -19.24 -1.64
CA ASN A 182 -20.56 -18.21 -0.60
C ASN A 182 -19.40 -18.47 0.37
N TRP A 183 -18.43 -17.56 0.42
CA TRP A 183 -17.32 -17.66 1.35
C TRP A 183 -17.72 -17.20 2.75
N ARG A 184 -17.91 -18.17 3.63
CA ARG A 184 -18.23 -17.94 5.04
C ARG A 184 -16.92 -17.66 5.78
N SER A 185 -16.59 -16.38 5.94
CA SER A 185 -15.49 -15.95 6.81
C SER A 185 -15.82 -16.29 8.26
N VAL A 186 -14.91 -16.95 8.96
CA VAL A 186 -15.04 -17.25 10.40
C VAL A 186 -14.92 -15.97 11.25
N SER A 187 -14.34 -14.90 10.69
CA SER A 187 -14.19 -13.61 11.36
C SER A 187 -15.52 -12.84 11.31
N LYS A 188 -16.21 -12.77 12.46
CA LYS A 188 -17.31 -11.83 12.65
C LYS A 188 -16.71 -10.47 13.00
N LEU A 189 -16.83 -9.48 12.10
CA LEU A 189 -16.59 -8.09 12.49
C LEU A 189 -17.63 -7.68 13.52
N GLN A 190 -17.21 -7.64 14.78
CA GLN A 190 -17.96 -7.05 15.87
C GLN A 190 -17.56 -5.60 15.97
N THR A 191 -18.53 -4.70 15.76
CA THR A 191 -18.33 -3.26 15.97
C THR A 191 -18.05 -3.03 17.45
N ARG A 192 -16.82 -2.69 17.78
CA ARG A 192 -16.41 -2.44 19.16
C ARG A 192 -16.55 -0.95 19.47
N ARG A 193 -16.77 -0.59 20.74
CA ARG A 193 -16.85 0.83 21.16
C ARG A 193 -15.60 1.63 20.80
N SER A 194 -14.45 0.96 20.69
CA SER A 194 -13.20 1.54 20.16
C SER A 194 -13.31 1.98 18.70
N ASP A 195 -14.08 1.26 17.88
CA ASP A 195 -14.26 1.59 16.46
C ASP A 195 -15.12 2.84 16.32
N LEU A 196 -16.13 3.00 17.17
CA LEU A 196 -16.96 4.20 17.20
C LEU A 196 -16.15 5.43 17.63
N LEU A 197 -15.32 5.31 18.66
CA LEU A 197 -14.40 6.37 19.09
C LEU A 197 -13.37 6.72 17.99
N PHE A 198 -12.88 5.73 17.26
CA PHE A 198 -11.98 5.95 16.13
C PHE A 198 -12.68 6.66 14.96
N VAL A 199 -13.90 6.26 14.61
CA VAL A 199 -14.70 6.91 13.56
C VAL A 199 -15.04 8.35 13.94
N LEU A 200 -15.40 8.61 15.20
CA LEU A 200 -15.70 9.96 15.68
C LEU A 200 -14.46 10.86 15.63
N THR A 201 -13.31 10.38 16.12
CA THR A 201 -12.07 11.15 16.07
C THR A 201 -11.59 11.40 14.63
N ALA A 202 -11.72 10.41 13.74
CA ALA A 202 -11.43 10.57 12.32
C ALA A 202 -12.38 11.57 11.63
N ALA A 203 -13.69 11.51 11.92
CA ALA A 203 -14.69 12.41 11.35
C ALA A 203 -14.46 13.86 11.81
N ILE A 204 -14.18 14.07 13.09
CA ILE A 204 -13.82 15.39 13.64
C ILE A 204 -12.55 15.92 12.96
N PHE A 205 -11.53 15.07 12.81
CA PHE A 205 -10.28 15.44 12.14
C PHE A 205 -10.50 15.85 10.67
N ILE A 206 -11.30 15.08 9.92
CA ILE A 206 -11.64 15.40 8.52
C ILE A 206 -12.45 16.70 8.43
N LEU A 207 -13.38 16.94 9.35
CA LEU A 207 -14.22 18.14 9.36
C LEU A 207 -13.40 19.39 9.67
N VAL A 208 -12.47 19.32 10.64
CA VAL A 208 -11.52 20.39 10.93
C VAL A 208 -10.65 20.69 9.70
N LEU A 209 -10.15 19.67 9.00
CA LEU A 209 -9.39 19.85 7.78
C LEU A 209 -10.22 20.46 6.64
N TYR A 210 -11.46 20.02 6.46
CA TYR A 210 -12.35 20.59 5.45
C TYR A 210 -12.59 22.08 5.70
N PHE A 211 -12.84 22.46 6.96
CA PHE A 211 -13.06 23.85 7.34
C PHE A 211 -11.80 24.71 7.16
N PHE A 212 -10.60 24.16 7.38
CA PHE A 212 -9.33 24.89 7.20
C PHE A 212 -8.87 24.99 5.74
N VAL A 213 -9.26 24.05 4.88
CA VAL A 213 -8.91 24.04 3.45
C VAL A 213 -9.84 24.94 2.63
N ARG A 214 -11.14 24.95 2.94
CA ARG A 214 -12.16 25.78 2.25
C ARG A 214 -11.81 27.28 2.14
N PRO A 215 -11.26 27.97 3.15
CA PRO A 215 -10.91 29.40 3.06
C PRO A 215 -9.66 29.71 2.22
N SER A 216 -8.97 28.70 1.68
CA SER A 216 -7.74 28.91 0.88
C SER A 216 -7.94 28.80 -0.64
N LEU A 217 -9.17 28.52 -1.10
CA LEU A 217 -9.57 28.42 -2.50
C LEU A 217 -10.38 29.64 -3.00
N GLN A 218 -10.67 30.60 -2.12
CA GLN A 218 -11.21 31.92 -2.45
C GLN A 218 -10.07 32.94 -2.47
#